data_AF-A0A7S2SEZ3-F1
#
_entry.id   AF-A0A7S2SEZ3-F1
#
_cell.length_a   1.000
_cell.length_b   1.000
_cell.length_c   1.000
_cell.angle_alpha   90.00
_cell.angle_beta   90.00
_cell.angle_gamma   90.00
#
_symmetry.space_group_name_H-M   'P 1'
#
loop_
_entity.id
_entity.type
_entity.pdbx_description
1 polymer ?
#
loop_
_entity_poly.entity_id
_entity_poly.type
_entity_poly.pdbx_seq_one_letter_code
_entity_poly.pdbx_strand_id
1 'polypeptide(L)'
;RSSTLAGCPAAEESRSSHVGGCDLRPDPAKDGPYFNSLTPLALAEAHRRLALHREVDHSIRFPSATWADAQTLLYGAENSQYFPGLQWGGLSTDPAIYIQSGLGDMASMDAASNGQWRIFSKLGAGYSTSRSRGEIITAGYGCVPSLGSGYEFTIAARASVPLDVTLATAEDHLQDSVEKVLTAMRTGRLG
;
A
#
# COMPACT_ATOMS: atom_id res chain seq x y z
N ARG A 1 -38.11 -22.83 15.99
CA ARG A 1 -36.95 -23.70 15.71
C ARG A 1 -35.73 -22.80 15.76
N SER A 2 -35.04 -22.83 16.90
CA SER A 2 -33.91 -21.97 17.26
C SER A 2 -32.63 -22.65 16.78
N SER A 3 -31.79 -21.94 16.03
CA SER A 3 -30.41 -22.36 15.73
C SER A 3 -29.46 -21.36 16.36
N THR A 4 -28.87 -21.78 17.46
CA THR A 4 -27.86 -21.08 18.24
C THR A 4 -26.59 -20.88 17.41
N LEU A 5 -26.23 -19.61 17.23
CA LEU A 5 -24.90 -19.19 16.82
C LEU A 5 -23.90 -19.57 17.91
N ALA A 6 -22.80 -20.22 17.54
CA ALA A 6 -21.68 -20.48 18.44
C ALA A 6 -20.97 -19.15 18.75
N GLY A 7 -21.41 -18.50 19.83
CA GLY A 7 -20.72 -17.37 20.45
C GLY A 7 -19.46 -17.82 21.17
N CYS A 8 -18.47 -16.91 21.27
CA CYS A 8 -17.34 -17.07 22.19
C CYS A 8 -17.87 -17.40 23.60
N PRO A 9 -17.34 -18.43 24.28
CA PRO A 9 -17.86 -18.81 25.59
C PRO A 9 -17.56 -17.71 26.61
N ALA A 10 -18.60 -17.36 27.38
CA ALA A 10 -18.48 -16.54 28.57
C ALA A 10 -17.59 -17.27 29.58
N ALA A 11 -16.60 -16.55 30.10
CA ALA A 11 -15.66 -17.06 31.10
C ALA A 11 -16.39 -17.33 32.42
N GLU A 12 -16.29 -18.58 32.90
CA GLU A 12 -16.63 -18.95 34.27
C GLU A 12 -15.37 -18.76 35.14
N GLU A 13 -15.57 -18.17 36.32
CA GLU A 13 -14.54 -17.61 37.20
C GLU A 13 -13.49 -18.64 37.66
N SER A 14 -12.23 -18.39 37.29
CA SER A 14 -11.06 -18.85 38.02
C SER A 14 -10.05 -17.70 38.04
N ARG A 15 -9.83 -17.15 39.25
CA ARG A 15 -8.97 -15.98 39.49
C ARG A 15 -7.51 -16.28 39.09
N SER A 16 -7.14 -15.86 37.90
CA SER A 16 -5.78 -15.44 37.55
C SER A 16 -5.92 -14.24 36.62
N SER A 17 -5.40 -13.10 37.04
CA SER A 17 -5.51 -11.83 36.32
C SER A 17 -4.85 -11.92 34.94
N HIS A 18 -5.63 -12.25 33.93
CA HIS A 18 -5.29 -11.98 32.53
C HIS A 18 -6.18 -10.84 32.08
N VAL A 19 -5.61 -9.64 32.10
CA VAL A 19 -6.15 -8.50 31.35
C VAL A 19 -6.14 -8.96 29.89
N GLY A 20 -7.31 -9.31 29.36
CA GLY A 20 -7.52 -9.66 27.96
C GLY A 20 -7.30 -8.43 27.09
N GLY A 21 -6.04 -8.02 26.96
CA GLY A 21 -5.61 -7.13 25.89
C GLY A 21 -5.59 -7.92 24.59
N CYS A 22 -6.13 -7.35 23.52
CA CYS A 22 -5.74 -7.77 22.18
C CYS A 22 -4.23 -7.56 22.09
N ASP A 23 -3.45 -8.62 22.33
CA ASP A 23 -2.00 -8.58 22.18
C ASP A 23 -1.70 -8.50 20.69
N LEU A 24 -1.63 -7.27 20.18
CA LEU A 24 -1.20 -6.94 18.81
C LEU A 24 0.30 -7.20 18.62
N ARG A 25 0.90 -8.15 19.36
CA ARG A 25 2.24 -8.62 19.04
C ARG A 25 2.13 -9.23 17.65
N PRO A 26 2.74 -8.61 16.62
CA PRO A 26 2.87 -9.27 15.33
C PRO A 26 3.49 -10.63 15.60
N ASP A 27 3.00 -11.66 14.91
CA ASP A 27 3.57 -13.00 15.03
C ASP A 27 5.09 -12.85 15.03
N PRO A 28 5.80 -13.38 16.05
CA PRO A 28 7.25 -13.34 16.01
C PRO A 28 7.61 -13.94 14.67
N ALA A 29 8.37 -13.18 13.87
CA ALA A 29 8.89 -13.65 12.61
C ALA A 29 9.75 -14.87 12.96
N LYS A 30 9.12 -16.05 13.03
CA LYS A 30 9.81 -17.32 13.05
C LYS A 30 10.68 -17.24 11.83
N ASP A 31 11.96 -17.57 12.00
CA ASP A 31 12.97 -17.75 10.97
C ASP A 31 12.51 -18.82 9.96
N GLY A 32 11.39 -18.55 9.29
CA GLY A 32 10.83 -19.36 8.24
C GLY A 32 11.79 -19.28 7.06
N PRO A 33 11.90 -20.35 6.26
CA PRO A 33 12.87 -20.44 5.17
C PRO A 33 12.61 -19.42 4.03
N TYR A 34 11.58 -18.58 4.17
CA TYR A 34 11.12 -17.66 3.17
C TYR A 34 11.71 -16.28 3.43
N PHE A 35 12.71 -15.93 2.62
CA PHE A 35 13.15 -14.55 2.49
C PHE A 35 11.97 -13.72 1.95
N ASN A 36 11.43 -12.81 2.77
CA ASN A 36 10.48 -11.81 2.30
C ASN A 36 11.22 -10.69 1.55
N SER A 37 11.86 -11.06 0.45
CA SER A 37 12.62 -10.17 -0.41
C SER A 37 11.93 -10.07 -1.77
N LEU A 38 10.76 -9.43 -1.81
CA LEU A 38 10.25 -8.93 -3.08
C LEU A 38 11.17 -7.80 -3.53
N THR A 39 11.71 -7.92 -4.75
CA THR A 39 12.48 -6.83 -5.33
C THR A 39 11.54 -5.65 -5.61
N PRO A 40 12.04 -4.40 -5.59
CA PRO A 40 11.24 -3.24 -5.97
C PRO A 40 10.59 -3.41 -7.35
N LEU A 41 11.29 -4.05 -8.28
CA LEU A 41 10.75 -4.38 -9.61
C LEU A 41 9.57 -5.35 -9.54
N ALA A 42 9.64 -6.39 -8.71
CA ALA A 42 8.53 -7.31 -8.52
C ALA A 42 7.30 -6.61 -7.90
N LEU A 43 7.51 -5.69 -6.95
CA LEU A 43 6.44 -4.88 -6.36
C LEU A 43 5.80 -3.94 -7.38
N ALA A 44 6.62 -3.27 -8.19
CA ALA A 44 6.17 -2.37 -9.24
C ALA A 44 5.37 -3.14 -10.31
N GLU A 45 5.84 -4.32 -10.73
CA GLU A 45 5.13 -5.16 -11.71
C GLU A 45 3.83 -5.75 -11.14
N ALA A 46 3.83 -6.15 -9.86
CA ALA A 46 2.61 -6.60 -9.19
C ALA A 46 1.55 -5.47 -9.14
N HIS A 47 1.95 -4.25 -8.80
CA HIS A 47 1.05 -3.08 -8.84
C HIS A 47 0.56 -2.78 -10.25
N ARG A 48 1.43 -2.87 -11.26
CA ARG A 48 1.04 -2.66 -12.67
C ARG A 48 -0.03 -3.66 -13.09
N ARG A 49 0.19 -4.95 -12.81
CA ARG A 49 -0.76 -6.03 -13.12
C ARG A 49 -2.09 -5.85 -12.39
N LEU A 50 -2.06 -5.37 -11.15
CA LEU A 50 -3.26 -5.10 -10.38
C LEU A 50 -4.07 -3.93 -10.96
N ALA A 51 -3.40 -2.79 -11.20
CA ALA A 51 -4.02 -1.58 -11.70
C ALA A 51 -4.58 -1.74 -13.12
N LEU A 52 -3.90 -2.55 -13.94
CA LEU A 52 -4.23 -2.83 -15.33
C LEU A 52 -4.84 -4.22 -15.53
N HIS A 53 -5.39 -4.84 -14.48
CA HIS A 53 -5.80 -6.26 -14.51
C HIS A 53 -6.83 -6.56 -15.61
N ARG A 54 -7.64 -5.57 -16.01
CA ARG A 54 -8.61 -5.67 -17.10
C ARG A 54 -7.97 -5.52 -18.49
N GLU A 55 -6.89 -4.74 -18.58
CA GLU A 55 -6.25 -4.31 -19.81
C GLU A 55 -5.06 -5.20 -20.22
N VAL A 56 -4.33 -5.80 -19.26
CA VAL A 56 -3.16 -6.65 -19.56
C VAL A 56 -3.55 -8.01 -20.12
N ASP A 57 -2.61 -8.65 -20.82
CA ASP A 57 -2.79 -10.00 -21.35
C ASP A 57 -3.11 -11.02 -20.25
N HIS A 58 -3.97 -11.99 -20.57
CA HIS A 58 -4.42 -13.01 -19.62
C HIS A 58 -3.27 -13.82 -19.00
N SER A 59 -2.16 -14.02 -19.72
CA SER A 59 -0.99 -14.77 -19.23
C SER A 59 -0.23 -14.08 -18.09
N ILE A 60 -0.39 -12.77 -17.94
CA ILE A 60 0.32 -11.99 -16.90
C ILE A 60 -0.61 -11.46 -15.80
N ARG A 61 -1.92 -11.68 -15.92
CA ARG A 61 -2.90 -11.41 -14.86
C ARG A 61 -2.63 -12.29 -13.64
N PHE A 62 -3.12 -11.84 -12.48
CA PHE A 62 -3.15 -12.71 -11.30
C PHE A 62 -4.06 -13.92 -11.57
N PRO A 63 -3.56 -15.16 -11.44
CA PRO A 63 -4.35 -16.36 -11.70
C PRO A 63 -5.62 -16.38 -10.85
N SER A 64 -6.75 -16.73 -11.46
CA SER A 64 -8.06 -16.84 -10.82
C SER A 64 -8.64 -15.54 -10.24
N ALA A 65 -7.92 -14.42 -10.30
CA ALA A 65 -8.42 -13.14 -9.87
C ALA A 65 -9.32 -12.53 -10.95
N THR A 66 -10.47 -12.03 -10.54
CA THR A 66 -11.39 -11.28 -11.40
C THR A 66 -11.08 -9.78 -11.33
N TRP A 67 -11.69 -9.01 -12.22
CA TRP A 67 -11.63 -7.55 -12.12
C TRP A 67 -12.29 -7.04 -10.83
N ALA A 68 -13.36 -7.68 -10.35
CA ALA A 68 -14.01 -7.31 -9.09
C ALA A 68 -13.07 -7.49 -7.88
N ASP A 69 -12.22 -8.53 -7.90
CA ASP A 69 -11.21 -8.73 -6.86
C ASP A 69 -10.14 -7.62 -6.89
N ALA A 70 -9.70 -7.24 -8.09
CA ALA A 70 -8.78 -6.12 -8.26
C ALA A 70 -9.41 -4.80 -7.78
N GLN A 71 -10.67 -4.53 -8.12
CA GLN A 71 -11.39 -3.34 -7.64
C GLN A 71 -11.48 -3.29 -6.12
N THR A 72 -11.69 -4.43 -5.46
CA THR A 72 -11.72 -4.52 -4.00
C THR A 72 -10.41 -4.03 -3.39
N LEU A 73 -9.26 -4.42 -3.95
CA LEU A 73 -7.96 -3.95 -3.49
C LEU A 73 -7.74 -2.47 -3.83
N LEU A 74 -8.10 -2.05 -5.04
CA LEU A 74 -7.83 -0.70 -5.53
C LEU A 74 -8.70 0.37 -4.86
N TYR A 75 -9.99 0.10 -4.67
CA TYR A 75 -10.98 1.09 -4.24
C TYR A 75 -11.63 0.76 -2.88
N GLY A 76 -11.50 -0.48 -2.41
CA GLY A 76 -12.09 -0.94 -1.17
C GLY A 76 -13.26 -1.90 -1.38
N ALA A 77 -13.57 -2.68 -0.34
CA ALA A 77 -14.70 -3.61 -0.35
C ALA A 77 -16.01 -2.89 -0.01
N GLU A 78 -17.11 -3.21 -0.70
CA GLU A 78 -18.41 -2.57 -0.48
C GLU A 78 -19.05 -2.92 0.87
N ASN A 79 -18.73 -4.09 1.46
CA ASN A 79 -19.23 -4.49 2.77
C ASN A 79 -18.30 -5.50 3.45
N SER A 80 -18.01 -5.29 4.73
CA SER A 80 -17.35 -6.29 5.57
C SER A 80 -18.36 -7.05 6.41
N GLN A 81 -18.33 -8.38 6.36
CA GLN A 81 -19.11 -9.22 7.28
C GLN A 81 -18.68 -9.05 8.74
N TYR A 82 -17.44 -8.62 8.97
CA TYR A 82 -16.86 -8.45 10.30
C TYR A 82 -17.01 -7.02 10.82
N PHE A 83 -17.18 -6.04 9.92
CA PHE A 83 -17.28 -4.62 10.23
C PHE A 83 -18.49 -4.01 9.50
N PRO A 84 -19.73 -4.37 9.87
CA PRO A 84 -20.93 -3.91 9.20
C PRO A 84 -21.06 -2.38 9.30
N GLY A 85 -21.38 -1.73 8.18
CA GLY A 85 -21.51 -0.27 8.09
C GLY A 85 -20.17 0.49 7.96
N LEU A 86 -19.04 -0.21 7.95
CA LEU A 86 -17.72 0.38 7.70
C LEU A 86 -17.19 -0.04 6.32
N GLN A 87 -16.99 0.95 5.45
CA GLN A 87 -16.29 0.77 4.18
C GLN A 87 -14.80 1.01 4.40
N TRP A 88 -14.00 -0.05 4.22
CA TRP A 88 -12.54 0.08 4.18
C TRP A 88 -12.15 0.55 2.80
N GLY A 89 -11.43 1.66 2.71
CA GLY A 89 -10.89 2.12 1.44
C GLY A 89 -9.74 1.24 0.96
N GLY A 90 -9.56 1.20 -0.36
CA GLY A 90 -8.48 0.47 -1.02
C GLY A 90 -7.19 1.28 -1.10
N LEU A 91 -6.32 0.90 -2.04
CA LEU A 91 -5.09 1.65 -2.35
C LEU A 91 -5.36 3.09 -2.79
N SER A 92 -6.58 3.42 -3.25
CA SER A 92 -6.98 4.79 -3.60
C SER A 92 -7.15 5.71 -2.39
N THR A 93 -7.24 5.16 -1.18
CA THR A 93 -7.42 5.93 0.07
C THR A 93 -6.20 5.85 0.98
N ASP A 94 -5.07 5.36 0.48
CA ASP A 94 -3.83 5.34 1.26
C ASP A 94 -3.42 6.78 1.58
N PRO A 95 -3.20 7.12 2.87
CA PRO A 95 -2.85 8.49 3.26
C PRO A 95 -1.42 8.87 2.85
N ALA A 96 -0.65 7.93 2.29
CA ALA A 96 0.69 8.21 1.79
C ALA A 96 0.60 9.10 0.55
N ILE A 97 1.15 10.32 0.65
CA ILE A 97 1.06 11.33 -0.40
C ILE A 97 2.30 11.40 -1.30
N TYR A 98 3.25 10.46 -1.21
CA TYR A 98 4.55 10.57 -1.91
C TYR A 98 4.45 10.76 -3.43
N ILE A 99 3.51 10.06 -4.08
CA ILE A 99 3.31 10.22 -5.53
C ILE A 99 2.68 11.58 -5.81
N GLN A 100 1.68 11.96 -5.04
CA GLN A 100 0.95 13.21 -5.16
C GLN A 100 1.88 14.40 -4.93
N SER A 101 2.70 14.36 -3.88
CA SER A 101 3.67 15.39 -3.54
C SER A 101 4.74 15.54 -4.62
N GLY A 102 5.25 14.44 -5.17
CA GLY A 102 6.21 14.51 -6.28
C GLY A 102 5.61 14.87 -7.64
N LEU A 103 4.30 14.71 -7.83
CA LEU A 103 3.57 15.31 -8.96
C LEU A 103 3.34 16.82 -8.77
N GLY A 104 3.40 17.31 -7.53
CA GLY A 104 3.28 18.71 -7.16
C GLY A 104 1.88 19.08 -6.66
N ASP A 105 1.37 20.21 -7.12
CA ASP A 105 0.03 20.66 -6.75
C ASP A 105 -1.05 19.81 -7.45
N MET A 106 -1.73 18.99 -6.66
CA MET A 106 -2.81 18.12 -7.14
C MET A 106 -4.01 18.90 -7.68
N ALA A 107 -4.27 20.13 -7.24
CA ALA A 107 -5.34 20.95 -7.80
C ALA A 107 -5.00 21.40 -9.23
N SER A 108 -3.75 21.83 -9.46
CA SER A 108 -3.24 22.12 -10.79
C SER A 108 -3.25 20.88 -11.69
N MET A 109 -2.89 19.71 -11.15
CA MET A 109 -2.91 18.46 -11.90
C MET A 109 -4.35 18.04 -12.26
N ASP A 110 -5.30 18.19 -11.35
CA ASP A 110 -6.73 17.93 -11.59
C ASP A 110 -7.26 18.82 -12.71
N ALA A 111 -6.97 20.12 -12.66
CA ALA A 111 -7.34 21.06 -13.71
C ALA A 111 -6.67 20.74 -15.06
N ALA A 112 -5.38 20.42 -15.06
CA ALA A 112 -4.63 20.12 -16.28
C ALA A 112 -5.07 18.79 -16.93
N SER A 113 -5.56 17.85 -16.13
CA SER A 113 -6.03 16.54 -16.60
C SER A 113 -7.55 16.44 -16.76
N ASN A 114 -8.31 17.51 -16.50
CA ASN A 114 -9.78 17.49 -16.43
C ASN A 114 -10.32 16.41 -15.48
N GLY A 115 -9.65 16.23 -14.34
CA GLY A 115 -9.96 15.17 -13.37
C GLY A 115 -9.66 13.75 -13.86
N GLN A 116 -8.97 13.60 -14.99
CA GLN A 116 -8.60 12.30 -15.55
C GLN A 116 -7.21 11.90 -15.06
N TRP A 117 -7.17 11.40 -13.84
CA TRP A 117 -5.99 10.79 -13.27
C TRP A 117 -6.39 9.64 -12.33
N ARG A 118 -5.46 8.72 -12.13
CA ARG A 118 -5.63 7.60 -11.20
C ARG A 118 -4.32 7.31 -10.52
N ILE A 119 -4.33 7.36 -9.20
CA ILE A 119 -3.18 7.03 -8.36
C ILE A 119 -3.63 5.96 -7.36
N PHE A 120 -2.83 4.91 -7.25
CA PHE A 120 -2.97 3.88 -6.24
C PHE A 120 -1.63 3.71 -5.55
N SER A 121 -1.58 3.80 -4.23
CA SER A 121 -0.36 3.61 -3.49
C SER A 121 -0.59 2.73 -2.27
N LYS A 122 0.49 2.10 -1.82
CA LYS A 122 0.56 1.52 -0.49
C LYS A 122 1.91 1.81 0.14
N LEU A 123 1.85 2.42 1.31
CA LEU A 123 2.99 2.56 2.20
C LEU A 123 3.05 1.46 3.26
N GLY A 124 4.26 0.97 3.53
CA GLY A 124 4.63 0.28 4.75
C GLY A 124 5.70 1.09 5.49
N ALA A 125 5.51 1.31 6.78
CA ALA A 125 6.44 2.07 7.61
C ALA A 125 6.63 1.37 8.96
N GLY A 126 7.85 1.33 9.46
CA GLY A 126 8.11 0.76 10.78
C GLY A 126 9.59 0.73 11.16
N TYR A 127 9.82 0.65 12.47
CA TYR A 127 11.15 0.44 13.04
C TYR A 127 11.36 -1.04 13.33
N SER A 128 12.45 -1.61 12.83
CA SER A 128 12.91 -2.95 13.16
C SER A 128 13.89 -2.89 14.32
N THR A 129 13.46 -3.37 15.49
CA THR A 129 14.34 -3.48 16.67
C THR A 129 15.50 -4.45 16.44
N SER A 130 15.23 -5.60 15.81
CA SER A 130 16.25 -6.62 15.49
C SER A 130 17.31 -6.14 14.52
N ARG A 131 16.98 -5.24 13.58
CA ARG A 131 17.93 -4.66 12.62
C ARG A 131 18.41 -3.27 13.01
N SER A 132 17.83 -2.66 14.04
CA SER A 132 18.07 -1.28 14.47
C SER A 132 17.93 -0.27 13.32
N ARG A 133 16.82 -0.36 12.57
CA ARG A 133 16.57 0.42 11.34
C ARG A 133 15.14 0.95 11.31
N GLY A 134 14.97 2.23 11.03
CA GLY A 134 13.71 2.82 10.58
C GLY A 134 13.55 2.64 9.09
N GLU A 135 12.38 2.16 8.64
CA GLU A 135 12.17 1.85 7.25
C GLU A 135 10.81 2.30 6.76
N ILE A 136 10.80 2.87 5.56
CA ILE A 136 9.60 3.17 4.82
C ILE A 136 9.75 2.56 3.43
N ILE A 137 8.72 1.85 2.99
CA ILE A 137 8.56 1.36 1.63
C ILE A 137 7.27 1.93 1.08
N THR A 138 7.33 2.43 -0.16
CA THR A 138 6.13 2.81 -0.90
C THR A 138 6.15 2.10 -2.24
N ALA A 139 5.00 1.59 -2.64
CA ALA A 139 4.76 1.09 -3.98
C ALA A 139 3.48 1.72 -4.51
N GLY A 140 3.45 2.04 -5.79
CA GLY A 140 2.26 2.61 -6.37
C GLY A 140 2.25 2.65 -7.88
N TYR A 141 1.08 3.00 -8.39
CA TYR A 141 0.73 3.16 -9.78
C TYR A 141 0.18 4.57 -9.98
N GLY A 142 0.59 5.22 -11.05
CA GLY A 142 0.06 6.52 -11.46
C GLY A 142 -0.28 6.52 -12.95
N CYS A 143 -1.42 7.10 -13.30
CA CYS A 143 -1.87 7.28 -14.66
C CYS A 143 -2.50 8.67 -14.82
N VAL A 144 -1.95 9.47 -15.73
CA VAL A 144 -2.41 10.83 -16.06
C VAL A 144 -2.44 10.95 -17.59
N PRO A 145 -3.50 10.44 -18.26
CA PRO A 145 -3.57 10.35 -19.73
C PRO A 145 -3.60 11.72 -20.42
N SER A 146 -4.16 12.74 -19.78
CA SER A 146 -4.44 14.03 -20.41
C SER A 146 -3.32 15.06 -20.25
N LEU A 147 -2.22 14.72 -19.56
CA LEU A 147 -1.07 15.60 -19.36
C LEU A 147 0.02 15.31 -20.41
N GLY A 148 0.28 16.27 -21.31
CA GLY A 148 1.30 16.11 -22.36
C GLY A 148 0.97 14.97 -23.33
N SER A 149 1.86 13.97 -23.45
CA SER A 149 1.62 12.74 -24.21
C SER A 149 0.87 11.66 -23.44
N GLY A 150 0.47 11.94 -22.20
CA GLY A 150 -0.02 10.96 -21.24
C GLY A 150 1.13 10.26 -20.52
N TYR A 151 0.97 10.06 -19.22
CA TYR A 151 1.93 9.35 -18.38
C TYR A 151 1.25 8.16 -17.71
N GLU A 152 1.88 6.99 -17.76
CA GLU A 152 1.52 5.80 -16.98
C GLU A 152 2.79 5.21 -16.39
N PHE A 153 2.77 4.90 -15.11
CA PHE A 153 3.95 4.45 -14.41
C PHE A 153 3.66 3.63 -13.17
N THR A 154 4.67 2.85 -12.77
CA THR A 154 4.75 2.25 -11.45
C THR A 154 6.04 2.64 -10.77
N ILE A 155 5.96 2.86 -9.47
CA ILE A 155 7.09 3.21 -8.62
C ILE A 155 7.12 2.28 -7.43
N ALA A 156 8.33 1.87 -7.05
CA ALA A 156 8.60 1.22 -5.79
C ALA A 156 9.88 1.84 -5.22
N ALA A 157 9.79 2.44 -4.03
CA ALA A 157 10.90 3.10 -3.36
C ALA A 157 10.98 2.63 -1.91
N ARG A 158 12.20 2.61 -1.38
CA ARG A 158 12.48 2.21 0.01
C ARG A 158 13.56 3.09 0.60
N ALA A 159 13.32 3.57 1.81
CA ALA A 159 14.34 4.15 2.68
C ALA A 159 14.61 3.21 3.87
N SER A 160 15.88 3.12 4.29
CA SER A 160 16.29 2.32 5.45
C SER A 160 17.41 3.02 6.20
N VAL A 161 17.09 3.60 7.35
CA VAL A 161 17.99 4.49 8.10
C VAL A 161 18.33 3.86 9.46
N PRO A 162 19.63 3.74 9.83
CA PRO A 162 20.01 3.20 11.14
C PRO A 162 19.47 4.06 12.28
N LEU A 163 18.95 3.41 13.32
CA LEU A 163 18.48 4.04 14.58
C LEU A 163 17.40 5.12 14.42
N ASP A 164 16.76 5.22 13.25
CA ASP A 164 15.70 6.19 12.98
C ASP A 164 14.34 5.71 13.52
N VAL A 165 14.17 5.77 14.84
CA VAL A 165 12.97 5.25 15.53
C VAL A 165 11.70 6.03 15.15
N THR A 166 11.82 7.34 14.89
CA THR A 166 10.69 8.21 14.53
C THR A 166 10.35 8.15 13.04
N LEU A 167 11.21 7.50 12.23
CA LEU A 167 11.10 7.41 10.76
C LEU A 167 11.25 8.75 10.02
N ALA A 168 11.63 9.83 10.72
CA ALA A 168 11.69 11.16 10.12
C ALA A 168 12.74 11.24 9.01
N THR A 169 13.90 10.64 9.23
CA THR A 169 14.96 10.65 8.21
C THR A 169 14.62 9.72 7.04
N ALA A 170 13.99 8.58 7.34
CA ALA A 170 13.51 7.65 6.33
C ALA A 170 12.41 8.28 5.45
N GLU A 171 11.53 9.08 6.03
CA GLU A 171 10.50 9.86 5.32
C GLU A 171 11.14 10.89 4.39
N ASP A 172 12.09 11.71 4.89
CA ASP A 172 12.81 12.68 4.07
C ASP A 172 13.52 12.01 2.88
N HIS A 173 14.23 10.90 3.13
CA HIS A 173 14.90 10.15 2.06
C HIS A 173 13.92 9.57 1.04
N LEU A 174 12.75 9.10 1.48
CA LEU A 174 11.75 8.54 0.58
C LEU A 174 11.11 9.62 -0.28
N GLN A 175 10.74 10.75 0.33
CA GLN A 175 10.18 11.92 -0.34
C GLN A 175 11.13 12.41 -1.44
N ASP A 176 12.40 12.69 -1.10
CA ASP A 176 13.42 13.12 -2.05
C ASP A 176 13.62 12.11 -3.18
N SER A 177 13.62 10.81 -2.87
CA SER A 177 13.74 9.76 -3.88
C SER A 177 12.57 9.74 -4.86
N VAL A 178 11.33 9.86 -4.36
CA VAL A 178 10.13 9.84 -5.21
C VAL A 178 10.05 11.10 -6.07
N GLU A 179 10.34 12.27 -5.50
CA GLU A 179 10.39 13.54 -6.23
C GLU A 179 11.42 13.50 -7.37
N LYS A 180 12.61 12.95 -7.12
CA LYS A 180 13.65 12.76 -8.14
C LYS A 180 13.21 11.83 -9.25
N VAL A 181 12.59 10.69 -8.92
CA VAL A 181 12.09 9.74 -9.92
C VAL A 181 11.01 10.37 -10.79
N LEU A 182 10.04 11.05 -10.18
CA LEU A 182 8.94 11.69 -10.91
C LEU A 182 9.43 12.88 -11.76
N THR A 183 10.39 13.65 -11.26
CA THR A 183 11.06 14.69 -12.04
C THR A 183 11.83 14.09 -13.22
N ALA A 184 12.53 12.98 -13.02
CA ALA A 184 13.27 12.31 -14.08
C ALA A 184 12.34 11.77 -15.16
N MET A 185 11.17 11.27 -14.79
CA MET A 185 10.17 10.83 -15.76
C MET A 185 9.61 11.98 -16.60
N ARG A 186 9.43 13.16 -16.01
CA ARG A 186 8.94 14.36 -16.73
C ARG A 186 10.00 14.98 -17.65
N THR A 187 11.26 14.93 -17.23
CA THR A 187 12.36 15.63 -17.92
C THR A 187 13.22 14.71 -18.79
N GLY A 188 13.06 13.38 -18.65
CA GLY A 188 13.92 12.38 -19.27
C GLY A 188 15.33 12.32 -18.69
N ARG A 189 15.58 12.88 -17.50
CA ARG A 189 16.92 12.97 -16.87
C ARG A 189 16.88 12.65 -15.38
N LEU A 190 17.67 11.67 -14.95
CA LEU A 190 17.97 11.47 -13.53
C LEU A 190 18.96 12.55 -13.08
N GLY A 191 18.56 13.36 -12.10
CA GLY A 191 19.39 14.40 -11.47
C GLY A 191 20.18 13.90 -10.29
#